data_AF-A0A0R0DKU3-F1
#
_entry.id   AF-A0A0R0DKU3-F1
#
_cell.length_a   1.000
_cell.length_b   1.000
_cell.length_c   1.000
_cell.angle_alpha   90.00
_cell.angle_beta   90.00
_cell.angle_gamma   90.00
#
_symmetry.space_group_name_H-M   'P 1'
#
loop_
_entity.id
_entity.type
_entity.pdbx_description
1 polymer ?
#
loop_
_entity_poly.entity_id
_entity_poly.type
_entity_poly.pdbx_seq_one_letter_code
_entity_poly.pdbx_strand_id
1 'polypeptide(L)'
;MYADHCDASLLHADLAALHDALQADDNTLAQQIMHSHDRHLRQYIDQRGAHADMDSLRELLALQHSLSREMLQRRDRAAAHLRGQRQARNAASAYQHAQEL
;
A
#
# COMPACT_ATOMS: atom_id res chain seq x y z
N MET A 1 31.02 17.66 -2.06
CA MET A 1 29.57 17.96 -2.09
C MET A 1 28.86 16.61 -2.20
N TYR A 2 28.43 16.03 -1.07
CA TYR A 2 27.93 14.64 -0.95
C TYR A 2 26.45 14.60 -0.51
N ALA A 3 25.63 15.56 -0.96
CA ALA A 3 24.20 15.56 -0.65
C ALA A 3 23.38 14.65 -1.59
N ASP A 4 24.05 14.01 -2.56
CA ASP A 4 23.38 13.48 -3.75
C ASP A 4 22.66 12.12 -3.53
N HIS A 5 23.07 11.34 -2.54
CA HIS A 5 22.54 9.97 -2.35
C HIS A 5 21.52 9.84 -1.22
N CYS A 6 21.34 10.90 -0.42
CA CYS A 6 20.52 10.83 0.79
C CYS A 6 19.02 10.80 0.48
N ASP A 7 18.55 11.56 -0.52
CA ASP A 7 17.12 11.73 -0.77
C ASP A 7 16.47 10.51 -1.45
N ALA A 8 17.17 9.88 -2.39
CA ALA A 8 16.69 8.63 -3.02
C ALA A 8 16.71 7.44 -2.04
N SER A 9 17.65 7.44 -1.09
CA SER A 9 17.70 6.42 -0.04
C SER A 9 16.51 6.51 0.92
N LEU A 10 16.02 7.73 1.17
CA LEU A 10 14.85 7.97 2.00
C LEU A 10 13.58 7.38 1.38
N LEU A 11 13.39 7.56 0.07
CA LEU A 11 12.27 6.97 -0.69
C LEU A 11 12.33 5.45 -0.72
N HIS A 12 13.53 4.87 -0.80
CA HIS A 12 13.70 3.42 -0.68
C HIS A 12 13.34 2.91 0.72
N ALA A 13 13.79 3.62 1.77
CA ALA A 13 13.47 3.28 3.15
C ALA A 13 11.96 3.34 3.42
N ASP A 14 11.25 4.34 2.89
CA ASP A 14 9.80 4.44 3.01
C ASP A 14 9.08 3.24 2.36
N LEU A 15 9.52 2.80 1.18
CA LEU A 15 8.91 1.65 0.52
C LEU A 15 9.24 0.32 1.21
N ALA A 16 10.45 0.18 1.78
CA ALA A 16 10.79 -0.97 2.62
C ALA A 16 9.92 -1.01 3.89
N ALA A 17 9.77 0.13 4.57
CA ALA A 17 8.89 0.23 5.73
C ALA A 17 7.42 -0.04 5.38
N LEU A 18 6.96 0.40 4.21
CA LEU A 18 5.61 0.12 3.71
C LEU A 18 5.40 -1.38 3.50
N HIS A 19 6.38 -2.06 2.90
CA HIS A 19 6.34 -3.52 2.74
C HIS A 19 6.20 -4.22 4.09
N ASP A 20 7.01 -3.83 5.09
CA ASP A 20 6.99 -4.46 6.41
C ASP A 20 5.67 -4.21 7.15
N ALA A 21 5.12 -3.00 7.06
CA ALA A 21 3.80 -2.67 7.61
C ALA A 21 2.68 -3.50 6.97
N LEU A 22 2.76 -3.73 5.65
CA LEU A 22 1.84 -4.64 4.96
C LEU A 22 2.02 -6.09 5.43
N GLN A 23 3.25 -6.60 5.56
CA GLN A 23 3.47 -7.96 6.08
C GLN A 23 2.95 -8.15 7.50
N ALA A 24 2.97 -7.10 8.32
CA ALA A 24 2.42 -7.11 9.67
C ALA A 24 0.88 -6.89 9.74
N ASP A 25 0.21 -6.72 8.60
CA ASP A 25 -1.21 -6.34 8.49
C ASP A 25 -1.58 -5.01 9.21
N ASP A 26 -0.59 -4.14 9.47
CA ASP A 26 -0.80 -2.83 10.06
C ASP A 26 -1.18 -1.80 8.99
N ASN A 27 -2.47 -1.81 8.64
CA ASN A 27 -3.03 -0.93 7.61
C ASN A 27 -2.96 0.56 8.00
N THR A 28 -2.96 0.89 9.30
CA THR A 28 -2.86 2.27 9.76
C THR A 28 -1.46 2.81 9.56
N LEU A 29 -0.45 2.03 9.97
CA LEU A 29 0.95 2.37 9.73
C LEU A 29 1.26 2.44 8.23
N ALA A 30 0.78 1.47 7.45
CA ALA A 30 0.94 1.48 5.99
C ALA A 30 0.42 2.78 5.36
N GLN A 31 -0.74 3.28 5.79
CA GLN A 31 -1.30 4.53 5.29
C GLN A 31 -0.44 5.76 5.67
N GLN A 32 0.10 5.80 6.88
CA GLN A 32 0.97 6.88 7.35
C GLN A 32 2.29 6.92 6.55
N ILE A 33 2.89 5.76 6.31
CA ILE A 33 4.11 5.63 5.51
C ILE A 33 3.85 6.08 4.08
N MET A 34 2.73 5.68 3.47
CA MET A 34 2.39 6.08 2.11
C MET A 34 2.21 7.60 1.96
N HIS A 35 1.66 8.27 2.98
CA HIS A 35 1.53 9.73 2.98
C HIS A 35 2.90 10.43 3.13
N SER A 36 3.79 9.86 3.93
CA SER A 36 5.17 10.36 4.09
C SER A 36 5.97 10.18 2.80
N HIS A 37 5.84 9.01 2.16
CA HIS A 37 6.44 8.70 0.87
C HIS A 37 6.03 9.69 -0.22
N ASP A 38 4.74 10.04 -0.34
CA ASP A 38 4.27 11.04 -1.33
C ASP A 38 4.91 12.41 -1.09
N ARG A 39 5.05 12.80 0.18
CA ARG A 39 5.70 14.07 0.55
C ARG A 39 7.17 14.08 0.16
N HIS A 40 7.90 13.02 0.50
CA HIS A 40 9.32 12.91 0.16
C HIS A 40 9.52 12.83 -1.36
N LEU A 41 8.61 12.18 -2.09
CA LEU A 41 8.68 12.08 -3.55
C LEU A 41 8.53 13.45 -4.21
N ARG A 42 7.56 14.26 -3.75
CA ARG A 42 7.39 15.64 -4.23
C ARG A 42 8.63 16.48 -3.94
N GLN A 43 9.18 16.39 -2.73
CA GLN A 43 10.41 17.09 -2.36
C GLN A 43 11.60 16.67 -3.24
N TYR A 44 11.75 15.38 -3.52
CA TYR A 44 12.79 14.87 -4.40
C TYR A 44 12.66 15.40 -5.83
N ILE A 45 11.44 15.40 -6.39
CA ILE A 45 11.17 15.93 -7.73
C ILE A 45 11.47 17.44 -7.77
N ASP A 46 11.02 18.20 -6.78
CA ASP A 46 11.22 19.65 -6.71
C ASP A 46 12.71 20.02 -6.61
N GLN A 47 13.50 19.21 -5.89
CA GLN A 47 14.92 19.47 -5.66
C GLN A 47 15.82 18.97 -6.79
N ARG A 48 15.47 17.84 -7.42
CA ARG A 48 16.35 17.15 -8.36
C ARG A 48 15.92 17.24 -9.81
N GLY A 49 14.62 17.33 -10.09
CA GLY A 49 14.07 17.47 -11.44
C GLY A 49 14.86 16.69 -12.51
N ALA A 50 15.43 17.41 -13.48
CA ALA A 50 16.20 16.84 -14.62
C ALA A 50 17.58 16.26 -14.27
N HIS A 51 18.05 16.38 -13.02
CA HIS A 51 19.34 15.89 -12.54
C HIS A 51 19.20 14.65 -11.66
N ALA A 52 17.99 14.10 -11.54
CA ALA A 52 17.76 12.87 -10.79
C ALA A 52 18.42 11.67 -11.47
N ASP A 53 19.03 10.78 -10.67
CA ASP A 53 19.57 9.52 -11.18
C ASP A 53 18.44 8.62 -11.70
N MET A 54 18.52 8.30 -12.99
CA MET A 54 17.48 7.56 -13.71
C MET A 54 17.39 6.09 -13.29
N ASP A 55 18.50 5.49 -12.86
CA ASP A 55 18.50 4.09 -12.43
C ASP A 55 17.88 3.95 -11.04
N SER A 56 18.24 4.81 -10.08
CA SER A 56 17.56 4.89 -8.77
C SER A 56 16.06 5.15 -8.90
N LEU A 57 15.62 5.98 -9.87
CA LEU A 57 14.20 6.22 -10.13
C LEU A 57 13.47 5.00 -10.69
N ARG A 58 14.12 4.21 -11.55
CA ARG A 58 13.54 2.98 -12.11
C ARG A 58 13.34 1.92 -11.04
N GLU A 59 14.31 1.75 -10.15
CA GLU A 59 14.18 0.83 -9.01
C GLU A 59 13.02 1.24 -8.10
N LEU A 60 12.93 2.54 -7.79
CA LEU A 60 11.83 3.09 -7.00
C LEU A 60 10.46 2.83 -7.64
N LEU A 61 10.32 3.08 -8.95
CA LEU A 61 9.08 2.84 -9.69
C LEU A 61 8.70 1.36 -9.72
N ALA A 62 9.68 0.47 -9.88
CA ALA A 62 9.45 -0.97 -9.87
C ALA A 62 8.90 -1.42 -8.50
N LEU A 63 9.48 -0.91 -7.41
CA LEU A 63 9.04 -1.22 -6.05
C LEU A 63 7.63 -0.66 -5.77
N GLN A 64 7.35 0.59 -6.16
CA GLN A 64 6.02 1.19 -6.05
C GLN A 64 4.94 0.40 -6.79
N HIS A 65 5.23 -0.03 -8.03
CA HIS A 65 4.30 -0.86 -8.80
C HIS A 65 4.07 -2.23 -8.14
N SER A 66 5.10 -2.82 -7.55
CA SER A 66 4.97 -4.09 -6.83
C SER A 66 4.03 -3.96 -5.63
N LEU A 67 4.27 -2.96 -4.77
CA LEU A 67 3.47 -2.71 -3.57
C LEU A 67 2.03 -2.32 -3.92
N SER A 68 1.83 -1.54 -4.99
CA SER A 68 0.48 -1.18 -5.46
C SER A 68 -0.33 -2.42 -5.86
N ARG A 69 0.30 -3.40 -6.52
CA ARG A 69 -0.36 -4.67 -6.86
C ARG A 69 -0.68 -5.49 -5.62
N GLU A 70 0.21 -5.53 -4.64
CA GLU A 70 -0.02 -6.27 -3.39
C GLU A 70 -1.19 -5.67 -2.60
N MET A 71 -1.23 -4.35 -2.42
CA MET A 71 -2.34 -3.68 -1.75
C MET A 71 -3.67 -3.90 -2.46
N LEU A 72 -3.69 -3.89 -3.79
CA LEU A 72 -4.89 -4.21 -4.57
C LEU A 72 -5.39 -5.64 -4.27
N GLN A 73 -4.48 -6.62 -4.26
CA GLN A 73 -4.84 -8.01 -3.93
C GLN A 73 -5.35 -8.14 -2.49
N ARG A 74 -4.73 -7.46 -1.53
CA ARG A 74 -5.18 -7.43 -0.13
C ARG A 74 -6.59 -6.86 0.00
N ARG A 75 -6.86 -5.74 -0.68
CA ARG A 75 -8.19 -5.12 -0.76
C ARG A 75 -9.23 -6.09 -1.32
N ASP A 76 -8.90 -6.77 -2.41
CA ASP A 76 -9.84 -7.68 -3.08
C ASP A 76 -10.16 -8.92 -2.23
N ARG A 77 -9.15 -9.45 -1.50
CA ARG A 77 -9.35 -10.51 -0.50
C ARG A 77 -10.26 -10.06 0.64
N ALA A 78 -10.01 -8.87 1.21
CA ALA A 78 -10.87 -8.32 2.26
C ALA A 78 -12.32 -8.13 1.77
N ALA A 79 -12.50 -7.62 0.55
CA ALA A 79 -13.82 -7.46 -0.05
C ALA A 79 -14.54 -8.80 -0.28
N ALA A 80 -13.81 -9.84 -0.71
CA ALA A 80 -14.37 -11.19 -0.85
C ALA A 80 -14.81 -11.76 0.51
N HIS A 81 -14.02 -11.57 1.56
CA HIS A 81 -14.37 -12.00 2.90
C HIS A 81 -15.66 -11.35 3.41
N LEU A 82 -15.78 -10.02 3.27
CA LEU A 82 -16.99 -9.28 3.66
C LEU A 82 -18.24 -9.72 2.88
N ARG A 83 -18.11 -10.00 1.58
CA ARG A 83 -19.22 -10.56 0.78
C ARG A 83 -19.65 -11.93 1.29
N GLY A 84 -18.71 -12.81 1.60
CA GLY A 84 -18.99 -14.12 2.20
C GLY A 84 -19.72 -14.01 3.54
N GLN A 85 -19.27 -13.11 4.42
CA GLN A 85 -19.95 -12.87 5.70
C GLN A 85 -21.39 -12.38 5.53
N ARG A 86 -21.64 -11.44 4.59
CA ARG A 86 -22.99 -10.96 4.29
C ARG A 86 -23.87 -12.07 3.76
N GLN A 87 -23.37 -12.90 2.86
CA GLN A 87 -24.12 -14.01 2.30
C GLN A 87 -24.48 -15.05 3.36
N ALA A 88 -23.54 -15.39 4.26
CA ALA A 88 -23.79 -16.30 5.37
C ALA A 88 -24.85 -15.76 6.35
N ARG A 89 -24.80 -14.46 6.68
CA ARG A 89 -25.82 -13.81 7.52
C ARG A 89 -27.20 -13.84 6.89
N ASN A 90 -27.29 -13.54 5.59
CA ASN A 90 -28.55 -13.59 4.87
C ASN A 90 -29.13 -15.01 4.82
N ALA A 91 -28.30 -16.02 4.61
CA ALA A 91 -28.73 -17.42 4.63
C ALA A 91 -29.23 -17.84 6.02
N ALA A 92 -28.50 -17.50 7.08
CA ALA A 92 -28.91 -17.78 8.45
C ALA A 92 -30.26 -17.15 8.80
N SER A 93 -30.47 -15.88 8.42
CA SER A 93 -31.76 -15.19 8.61
C SER A 93 -32.89 -15.84 7.79
N ALA A 94 -32.62 -16.26 6.55
CA ALA A 94 -33.62 -16.95 5.73
C ALA A 94 -34.04 -18.31 6.33
N TYR A 95 -33.09 -19.07 6.90
CA TYR A 95 -33.42 -20.32 7.59
C TYR A 95 -34.25 -20.09 8.85
N GLN A 96 -33.93 -19.06 9.65
CA GLN A 96 -34.71 -18.69 10.83
C GLN A 96 -36.16 -18.36 10.44
N HIS A 97 -36.36 -17.52 9.42
CA HIS A 97 -37.70 -17.20 8.94
C HIS A 97 -38.45 -18.41 8.35
N ALA A 98 -37.76 -19.36 7.73
CA ALA A 98 -38.38 -20.57 7.21
C ALA A 98 -38.80 -21.56 8.33
N GLN A 99 -38.21 -21.49 9.52
CA GLN A 99 -38.57 -22.32 10.68
C GLN A 99 -39.72 -21.73 11.50
N GLU A 100 -40.03 -20.45 11.32
CA GLU A 100 -41.14 -19.74 11.97
C GLU A 100 -42.47 -19.89 11.21
N LEU A 101 -42.45 -20.53 10.03
CA LEU A 101 -43.61 -20.87 9.19
C LEU A 101 -44.02 -22.33 9.38
#